data_AF-A0A4R3JUG3-F1
#
_entry.id   AF-A0A4R3JUG3-F1
#
_cell.length_a   1.000
_cell.length_b   1.000
_cell.length_c   1.000
_cell.angle_alpha   90.00
_cell.angle_beta   90.00
_cell.angle_gamma   90.00
#
_symmetry.space_group_name_H-M   'P 1'
#
loop_
_entity.id
_entity.type
_entity.pdbx_description
1 polymer ?
#
loop_
_entity_poly.entity_id
_entity_poly.type
_entity_poly.pdbx_seq_one_letter_code
_entity_poly.pdbx_strand_id
1 'polypeptide(L)'
;MAKVATKEQETATVAKAGLPAGEKILRDGGEVVPLDAASIRLVMQGWQIKKQIDELKAALDEVNAQIIEAHGTDCSLIVRGVCRASIAEREAVKVTDAARLKAVLGDRFDDLIRTEVAYKAEARLIEMACDGDEPLQPAIAACLTVGKSSSVTWRAEK
;
A
#
# COMPACT_ATOMS: atom_id res chain seq x y z
N MET A 1 29.45 19.61 36.21
CA MET A 1 29.65 19.72 34.75
C MET A 1 29.74 18.30 34.18
N ALA A 2 28.64 17.78 33.64
CA ALA A 2 28.59 16.42 33.08
C ALA A 2 28.67 16.50 31.54
N LYS A 3 29.58 15.71 30.98
CA LYS A 3 30.05 15.73 29.60
C LYS A 3 28.94 15.36 28.60
N VAL A 4 28.69 16.27 27.66
CA VAL A 4 28.01 16.03 26.39
C VAL A 4 28.99 15.26 25.50
N ALA A 5 28.80 13.95 25.34
CA ALA A 5 29.63 13.12 24.46
C ALA A 5 28.77 11.98 23.90
N THR A 6 27.83 12.31 23.01
CA THR A 6 27.07 11.27 22.28
C THR A 6 26.77 11.66 20.84
N LYS A 7 26.81 12.95 20.47
CA LYS A 7 26.38 13.39 19.12
C LYS A 7 27.44 13.30 18.01
N GLU A 8 28.74 13.28 18.34
CA GLU A 8 29.81 13.34 17.33
C GLU A 8 30.29 11.97 16.83
N GLN A 9 30.12 10.89 17.60
CA GLN A 9 30.65 9.58 17.22
C GLN A 9 29.82 8.85 16.15
N GLU A 10 28.50 9.09 16.10
CA GLU A 10 27.61 8.42 15.15
C GLU A 10 27.60 9.08 13.76
N THR A 11 27.76 10.40 13.70
CA THR A 11 27.88 11.11 12.41
C THR A 11 29.21 10.79 11.71
N ALA A 12 30.27 10.56 12.49
CA ALA A 12 31.60 10.23 11.96
C ALA A 12 31.69 8.81 11.37
N THR A 13 30.88 7.86 11.83
CA THR A 13 30.87 6.48 11.31
C THR A 13 30.14 6.34 9.97
N VAL A 14 29.11 7.16 9.71
CA VAL A 14 28.37 7.13 8.42
C VAL A 14 29.21 7.74 7.28
N ALA A 15 29.89 8.87 7.53
CA ALA A 15 30.74 9.52 6.53
C ALA A 15 31.95 8.67 6.11
N LYS A 16 32.52 7.86 7.01
CA LYS A 16 33.63 6.94 6.67
C LYS A 16 33.23 5.77 5.78
N ALA A 17 31.95 5.46 5.65
CA ALA A 17 31.45 4.35 4.84
C ALA A 17 31.06 4.73 3.40
N GLY A 18 31.21 6.00 3.00
CA GLY A 18 30.84 6.48 1.65
C GLY A 18 29.33 6.44 1.35
N LEU A 19 28.49 6.36 2.39
CA LEU A 19 27.04 6.33 2.29
C LEU A 19 26.45 7.73 2.40
N PRO A 20 25.30 8.01 1.74
CA PRO A 20 24.58 9.26 1.95
C PRO A 20 24.07 9.36 3.40
N ALA A 21 23.82 10.58 3.85
CA ALA A 21 23.14 10.80 5.13
C ALA A 21 21.71 10.23 5.04
N GLY A 22 21.25 9.61 6.13
CA GLY A 22 19.89 9.12 6.27
C GLY A 22 19.33 9.52 7.61
N GLU A 23 18.04 9.84 7.66
CA GLU A 23 17.36 10.31 8.86
C GLU A 23 16.04 9.56 9.05
N LYS A 24 15.74 9.21 10.30
CA LYS A 24 14.44 8.71 10.75
C LYS A 24 13.71 9.84 11.46
N ILE A 25 12.57 10.22 10.94
CA ILE A 25 11.67 11.20 11.57
C ILE A 25 10.61 10.43 12.37
N LEU A 26 10.62 10.57 13.69
CA LEU A 26 9.59 10.01 14.55
C LEU A 26 8.32 10.85 14.43
N ARG A 27 7.21 10.22 14.03
CA ARG A 27 5.90 10.91 13.91
C ARG A 27 5.39 11.42 15.26
N ASP A 28 5.75 10.72 16.33
CA ASP A 28 5.45 11.12 17.70
C ASP A 28 6.58 12.04 18.18
N GLY A 29 6.32 13.36 18.18
CA GLY A 29 7.25 14.36 18.70
C GLY A 29 8.16 15.04 17.67
N GLY A 30 8.18 14.58 16.41
CA GLY A 30 8.92 15.23 15.32
C GLY A 30 10.45 15.14 15.46
N GLU A 31 10.93 14.26 16.33
CA GLU A 31 12.36 14.07 16.55
C GLU A 31 13.02 13.44 15.32
N VAL A 32 14.13 14.04 14.89
CA VAL A 32 14.96 13.55 13.77
C VAL A 32 16.17 12.83 14.34
N VAL A 33 16.26 11.54 14.05
CA VAL A 33 17.34 10.66 14.52
C VAL A 33 18.15 10.21 13.30
N PRO A 34 19.50 10.36 13.30
CA PRO A 34 20.32 9.84 12.21
C PRO A 34 20.18 8.33 12.08
N LEU A 35 20.16 7.83 10.85
CA LEU A 35 20.15 6.40 10.57
C LEU A 35 21.56 5.82 10.67
N ASP A 36 21.65 4.60 11.19
CA ASP A 36 22.87 3.81 11.13
C ASP A 36 23.14 3.30 9.70
N ALA A 37 24.39 2.90 9.44
CA ALA A 37 24.84 2.47 8.12
C ALA A 37 24.12 1.21 7.58
N ALA A 38 23.63 0.31 8.44
CA ALA A 38 22.89 -0.87 7.99
C ALA A 38 21.48 -0.47 7.53
N SER A 39 20.81 0.39 8.31
CA SER A 39 19.49 0.94 7.94
C SER A 39 19.55 1.72 6.63
N ILE A 40 20.56 2.57 6.42
CA ILE A 40 20.74 3.31 5.17
C ILE A 40 20.86 2.36 3.97
N ARG A 41 21.66 1.30 4.08
CA ARG A 41 21.82 0.31 3.00
C ARG A 41 20.51 -0.42 2.68
N LEU A 42 19.72 -0.78 3.71
CA LEU A 42 18.43 -1.44 3.51
C LEU A 42 17.42 -0.54 2.78
N VAL A 43 17.34 0.74 3.18
CA VAL A 43 16.46 1.71 2.53
C VAL A 43 16.89 1.92 1.07
N MET A 44 18.19 2.07 0.81
CA MET A 44 18.73 2.21 -0.56
C MET A 44 18.46 0.98 -1.42
N GLN A 45 18.66 -0.23 -0.87
CA GLN A 45 18.40 -1.48 -1.58
C GLN A 45 16.92 -1.62 -1.93
N GLY A 46 16.03 -1.36 -0.96
CA GLY A 46 14.58 -1.40 -1.18
C GLY A 46 14.13 -0.40 -2.24
N TRP A 47 14.70 0.82 -2.23
CA TRP A 47 14.44 1.83 -3.25
C TRP A 47 14.90 1.40 -4.64
N GLN A 48 16.09 0.80 -4.76
CA GLN A 48 16.59 0.32 -6.04
C GLN A 48 15.71 -0.80 -6.61
N ILE A 49 15.29 -1.75 -5.77
CA ILE A 49 14.36 -2.82 -6.18
C ILE A 49 13.02 -2.22 -6.63
N LYS A 50 12.48 -1.23 -5.89
CA LYS A 50 11.24 -0.56 -6.27
C LYS A 50 11.34 0.08 -7.65
N LYS A 51 12.44 0.78 -7.94
CA LYS A 51 12.67 1.36 -9.27
C LYS A 51 12.69 0.31 -10.37
N GLN A 52 13.42 -0.79 -10.14
CA GLN A 52 13.47 -1.91 -11.10
C GLN A 52 12.09 -2.52 -11.34
N ILE A 53 11.27 -2.68 -10.29
CA ILE A 53 9.89 -3.16 -10.42
C ILE A 53 9.07 -2.20 -11.27
N ASP A 54 9.17 -0.90 -11.03
CA ASP A 54 8.40 0.11 -11.78
C ASP A 54 8.82 0.12 -13.26
N GLU A 55 10.12 0.05 -13.55
CA GLU A 55 10.67 -0.03 -14.90
C GLU A 55 10.22 -1.31 -15.62
N LEU A 56 10.34 -2.47 -14.96
CA LEU A 56 9.91 -3.75 -15.52
C LEU A 56 8.40 -3.81 -15.72
N LYS A 57 7.61 -3.22 -14.81
CA LYS A 57 6.16 -3.14 -14.94
C LYS A 57 5.78 -2.29 -16.15
N ALA A 58 6.40 -1.12 -16.33
CA ALA A 58 6.17 -0.28 -17.50
C ALA A 58 6.53 -1.01 -18.80
N ALA A 59 7.67 -1.73 -18.83
CA ALA A 59 8.06 -2.53 -19.98
C ALA A 59 7.09 -3.69 -20.26
N LEU A 60 6.58 -4.35 -19.21
CA LEU A 60 5.57 -5.41 -19.35
C LEU A 60 4.24 -4.86 -19.86
N ASP A 61 3.81 -3.70 -19.36
CA ASP A 61 2.58 -3.04 -19.79
C ASP A 61 2.64 -2.67 -21.29
N GLU A 62 3.81 -2.19 -21.76
CA GLU A 62 4.07 -1.94 -23.19
C GLU A 62 3.97 -3.22 -24.04
N VAL A 63 4.60 -4.32 -23.60
CA VAL A 63 4.51 -5.62 -24.29
C VAL A 63 3.07 -6.14 -24.31
N ASN A 64 2.33 -6.02 -23.21
CA ASN A 64 0.93 -6.40 -23.15
C ASN A 64 0.08 -5.61 -24.14
N ALA A 65 0.31 -4.30 -24.27
CA ALA A 65 -0.39 -3.46 -25.24
C ALA A 65 -0.14 -3.94 -26.68
N GLN A 66 1.11 -4.22 -27.04
CA GLN A 66 1.47 -4.75 -28.36
C GLN A 66 0.83 -6.12 -28.63
N ILE A 67 0.79 -7.01 -27.63
CA ILE A 67 0.13 -8.32 -27.75
C ILE A 67 -1.38 -8.17 -27.98
N ILE A 68 -2.03 -7.27 -27.23
CA ILE A 68 -3.46 -6.98 -27.38
C ILE A 68 -3.75 -6.41 -28.77
N GLU A 69 -2.93 -5.46 -29.24
CA GLU A 69 -3.08 -4.86 -30.57
C GLU A 69 -2.93 -5.91 -31.69
N ALA A 70 -1.98 -6.83 -31.55
CA ALA A 70 -1.71 -7.85 -32.57
C ALA A 70 -2.76 -8.98 -32.63
N HIS A 71 -3.36 -9.36 -31.50
CA HIS A 71 -4.18 -10.57 -31.39
C HIS A 71 -5.66 -10.32 -31.03
N GLY A 72 -6.01 -9.11 -30.57
CA GLY A 72 -7.34 -8.81 -30.06
C GLY A 72 -7.63 -9.48 -28.70
N THR A 73 -8.88 -9.35 -28.25
CA THR A 73 -9.35 -9.88 -26.97
C THR A 73 -9.92 -11.30 -27.10
N ASP A 74 -10.28 -11.90 -25.97
CA ASP A 74 -10.93 -13.22 -25.83
C ASP A 74 -10.18 -14.42 -26.42
N CYS A 75 -8.85 -14.39 -26.33
CA CYS A 75 -8.00 -15.48 -26.80
C CYS A 75 -6.91 -15.87 -25.79
N SER A 76 -6.21 -16.97 -26.06
CA SER A 76 -5.05 -17.39 -25.27
C SER A 76 -3.89 -17.77 -26.17
N LEU A 77 -2.74 -17.17 -25.90
CA LEU A 77 -1.47 -17.43 -26.56
C LEU A 77 -0.68 -18.43 -25.72
N ILE A 78 -0.23 -19.53 -26.32
CA ILE A 78 0.48 -20.60 -25.61
C ILE A 78 1.83 -20.84 -26.28
N VAL A 79 2.90 -20.60 -25.52
CA VAL A 79 4.25 -21.03 -25.87
C VAL A 79 4.54 -22.30 -25.08
N ARG A 80 4.43 -23.46 -25.73
CA ARG A 80 4.52 -24.77 -25.07
C ARG A 80 5.85 -24.91 -24.32
N GLY A 81 5.77 -25.28 -23.05
CA GLY A 81 6.94 -25.43 -22.16
C GLY A 81 7.46 -24.14 -21.53
N VAL A 82 6.86 -22.98 -21.86
CA VAL A 82 7.31 -21.67 -21.36
C VAL A 82 6.20 -20.94 -20.61
N CYS A 83 5.12 -20.53 -21.30
CA CYS A 83 4.06 -19.73 -20.69
C CYS A 83 2.73 -19.78 -21.45
N ARG A 84 1.69 -19.23 -20.82
CA ARG A 84 0.39 -18.93 -21.42
C ARG A 84 0.03 -17.48 -21.07
N ALA A 85 -0.40 -16.71 -22.07
CA ALA A 85 -0.98 -15.39 -21.89
C ALA A 85 -2.46 -15.44 -22.32
N SER A 86 -3.37 -15.07 -21.43
CA SER A 86 -4.80 -15.02 -21.73
C SER A 86 -5.22 -13.55 -21.82
N ILE A 87 -5.83 -13.20 -22.95
CA ILE A 87 -6.32 -11.86 -23.25
C ILE A 87 -7.84 -11.94 -23.13
N ALA A 88 -8.42 -11.14 -22.26
CA ALA A 88 -9.85 -11.11 -22.01
C ALA A 88 -10.32 -9.68 -21.90
N GLU A 89 -11.46 -9.38 -22.51
CA GLU A 89 -12.12 -8.09 -22.31
C GLU A 89 -12.99 -8.15 -21.04
N ARG A 90 -12.99 -7.07 -20.25
CA ARG A 90 -13.84 -6.96 -19.07
C ARG A 90 -14.49 -5.59 -19.05
N GLU A 91 -15.81 -5.59 -19.12
CA GLU A 91 -16.59 -4.40 -18.85
C GLU A 91 -16.79 -4.25 -17.34
N ALA A 92 -16.52 -3.06 -16.82
CA ALA A 92 -16.79 -2.71 -15.43
C ALA A 92 -17.82 -1.57 -15.41
N VAL A 93 -18.99 -1.84 -14.83
CA VAL A 93 -20.04 -0.84 -14.67
C VAL A 93 -20.03 -0.35 -13.23
N LYS A 94 -19.91 0.97 -13.05
CA LYS A 94 -20.05 1.62 -11.75
C LYS A 94 -21.36 2.38 -11.71
N VAL A 95 -22.18 2.13 -10.69
CA VAL A 95 -23.38 2.91 -10.42
C VAL A 95 -22.96 4.28 -9.88
N THR A 96 -23.24 5.35 -10.61
CA THR A 96 -22.95 6.74 -10.21
C THR A 96 -24.16 7.44 -9.60
N ASP A 97 -25.37 7.06 -9.99
CA ASP A 97 -26.64 7.57 -9.46
C ASP A 97 -27.62 6.40 -9.26
N ALA A 98 -27.67 5.89 -8.03
CA ALA A 98 -28.51 4.75 -7.68
C ALA A 98 -30.01 5.10 -7.72
N ALA A 99 -30.38 6.34 -7.35
CA ALA A 99 -31.77 6.76 -7.32
C ALA A 99 -32.36 6.83 -8.73
N ARG A 100 -31.62 7.45 -9.67
CA ARG A 100 -32.01 7.50 -11.06
C ARG A 100 -31.99 6.13 -11.71
N LEU A 101 -30.98 5.29 -11.42
CA LEU A 101 -30.92 3.93 -11.94
C LEU A 101 -32.11 3.09 -11.45
N LYS A 102 -32.52 3.24 -10.18
CA LYS A 102 -33.73 2.60 -9.64
C LYS A 102 -35.00 3.06 -10.36
N ALA A 103 -35.13 4.34 -10.68
CA ALA A 103 -36.26 4.85 -11.45
C ALA A 103 -36.31 4.28 -12.88
N VAL A 104 -35.16 3.96 -13.49
CA VAL A 104 -35.09 3.37 -14.83
C VAL A 104 -35.35 1.86 -14.80
N LEU A 105 -34.77 1.13 -13.84
CA LEU A 105 -34.87 -0.33 -13.76
C LEU A 105 -36.16 -0.82 -13.08
N GLY A 106 -36.83 0.03 -12.30
CA GLY A 106 -38.02 -0.33 -11.54
C GLY A 106 -37.75 -1.52 -10.62
N ASP A 107 -38.64 -2.50 -10.68
CA ASP A 107 -38.59 -3.70 -9.82
C ASP A 107 -37.36 -4.59 -10.09
N ARG A 108 -36.73 -4.46 -11.26
CA ARG A 108 -35.50 -5.22 -11.58
C ARG A 108 -34.25 -4.69 -10.89
N PHE A 109 -34.32 -3.51 -10.26
CA PHE A 109 -33.16 -2.92 -9.60
C PHE A 109 -32.60 -3.83 -8.51
N ASP A 110 -33.47 -4.35 -7.64
CA ASP A 110 -33.05 -5.15 -6.47
C ASP A 110 -32.58 -6.56 -6.86
N ASP A 111 -32.91 -7.04 -8.07
CA ASP A 111 -32.40 -8.30 -8.65
C ASP A 111 -30.99 -8.13 -9.26
N LEU A 112 -30.70 -6.96 -9.83
CA LEU A 112 -29.46 -6.71 -10.57
C LEU A 112 -28.38 -5.99 -9.73
N ILE A 113 -28.76 -5.40 -8.59
CA ILE A 113 -27.85 -4.60 -7.76
C ILE A 113 -27.73 -5.21 -6.37
N ARG A 114 -26.50 -5.62 -6.03
CA ARG A 114 -26.14 -5.97 -4.65
C ARG A 114 -25.76 -4.72 -3.87
N THR A 115 -26.53 -4.42 -2.82
CA THR A 115 -26.21 -3.34 -1.89
C THR A 115 -25.35 -3.88 -0.75
N GLU A 116 -24.18 -3.27 -0.53
CA GLU A 116 -23.31 -3.59 0.60
C GLU A 116 -23.12 -2.35 1.47
N VAL A 117 -23.31 -2.51 2.79
CA VAL A 117 -23.04 -1.46 3.77
C VAL A 117 -21.72 -1.79 4.45
N ALA A 118 -20.71 -0.96 4.21
CA ALA A 118 -19.41 -1.06 4.85
C ALA A 118 -19.30 0.00 5.96
N TYR A 119 -19.26 -0.45 7.22
CA TYR A 119 -18.98 0.44 8.35
C TYR A 119 -17.48 0.69 8.44
N LYS A 120 -17.08 1.96 8.44
CA LYS A 120 -15.69 2.38 8.70
C LYS A 120 -15.61 2.84 10.15
N ALA A 121 -14.84 2.13 10.96
CA ALA A 121 -14.61 2.51 12.35
C ALA A 121 -13.84 3.84 12.41
N GLU A 122 -14.34 4.78 13.21
CA GLU A 122 -13.62 6.00 13.54
C GLU A 122 -12.50 5.73 14.54
N ALA A 123 -11.50 6.63 14.60
CA ALA A 123 -10.35 6.49 15.50
C ALA A 123 -10.76 6.26 16.97
N ARG A 124 -11.79 6.97 17.45
CA ARG A 124 -12.31 6.83 18.82
C ARG A 124 -12.81 5.42 19.13
N LEU A 125 -13.49 4.77 18.18
CA LEU A 125 -13.96 3.39 18.37
C LEU A 125 -12.79 2.41 18.43
N ILE A 126 -11.74 2.66 17.63
CA ILE A 126 -10.51 1.86 17.64
C ILE A 126 -9.79 2.01 18.99
N GLU A 127 -9.69 3.23 19.51
CA GLU A 127 -9.12 3.52 20.83
C GLU A 127 -9.88 2.77 21.94
N MET A 128 -11.21 2.92 22.00
CA MET A 128 -12.05 2.22 22.98
C MET A 128 -11.94 0.69 22.88
N ALA A 129 -11.81 0.15 21.66
CA ALA A 129 -11.64 -1.29 21.45
C ALA A 129 -10.26 -1.81 21.91
N CYS A 130 -9.26 -0.94 22.01
CA CYS A 130 -7.87 -1.28 22.35
C CYS A 130 -7.45 -0.85 23.76
N ASP A 131 -8.27 -0.05 24.46
CA ASP A 131 -7.98 0.44 25.80
C ASP A 131 -8.44 -0.56 26.87
N GLY A 132 -7.47 -1.16 27.59
CA GLY A 132 -7.76 -2.16 28.63
C GLY A 132 -8.45 -1.59 29.87
N ASP A 133 -8.44 -0.27 30.05
CA ASP A 133 -9.08 0.41 31.17
C ASP A 133 -10.51 0.88 30.84
N GLU A 134 -10.95 0.76 29.58
CA GLU A 134 -12.30 1.11 29.15
C GLU A 134 -13.30 0.02 29.59
N PRO A 135 -14.29 0.34 30.46
CA PRO A 135 -15.25 -0.64 30.98
C PRO A 135 -16.05 -1.39 29.90
N LEU A 136 -16.30 -0.75 28.74
CA LEU A 136 -17.01 -1.36 27.62
C LEU A 136 -16.10 -2.17 26.70
N GLN A 137 -14.77 -2.14 26.88
CA GLN A 137 -13.82 -2.75 25.96
C GLN A 137 -14.09 -4.23 25.69
N PRO A 138 -14.39 -5.10 26.69
CA PRO A 138 -14.65 -6.51 26.41
C PRO A 138 -15.85 -6.73 25.47
N ALA A 139 -16.90 -5.91 25.63
CA ALA A 139 -18.10 -5.99 24.79
C ALA A 139 -17.85 -5.42 23.38
N ILE A 140 -17.08 -4.33 23.27
CA ILE A 140 -16.71 -3.72 21.99
C ILE A 140 -15.80 -4.65 21.19
N ALA A 141 -14.76 -5.20 21.82
CA ALA A 141 -13.80 -6.09 21.19
C ALA A 141 -14.45 -7.40 20.71
N ALA A 142 -15.46 -7.91 21.41
CA ALA A 142 -16.22 -9.09 20.97
C ALA A 142 -16.95 -8.89 19.63
N CYS A 143 -17.26 -7.64 19.27
CA CYS A 143 -17.96 -7.29 18.03
C CYS A 143 -17.02 -6.92 16.87
N LEU A 144 -15.70 -6.87 17.11
CA LEU A 144 -14.72 -6.34 16.16
C LEU A 144 -13.57 -7.32 15.93
N THR A 145 -12.99 -7.29 14.75
CA THR A 145 -11.67 -7.90 14.50
C THR A 145 -10.62 -6.81 14.52
N VAL A 146 -9.84 -6.74 15.59
CA VAL A 146 -8.73 -5.77 15.71
C VAL A 146 -7.46 -6.41 15.18
N GLY A 147 -6.97 -5.91 14.04
CA GLY A 147 -5.72 -6.34 13.43
C GLY A 147 -4.71 -5.18 13.34
N LYS A 148 -3.44 -5.46 13.65
CA LYS A 148 -2.34 -4.52 13.37
C LYS A 148 -1.72 -4.85 12.03
N SER A 149 -1.55 -3.84 11.17
CA SER A 149 -0.79 -3.96 9.93
C SER A 149 0.28 -2.87 9.86
N SER A 150 1.39 -3.16 9.20
CA SER A 150 2.46 -2.20 8.93
C SER A 150 2.78 -2.26 7.44
N SER A 151 3.06 -1.11 6.84
CA SER A 151 3.38 -1.01 5.43
C SER A 151 4.56 -0.07 5.20
N VAL A 152 5.39 -0.41 4.22
CA VAL A 152 6.47 0.46 3.73
C VAL A 152 6.03 1.02 2.39
N THR A 153 5.98 2.35 2.28
CA THR A 153 5.63 3.06 1.05
C THR A 153 6.88 3.76 0.52
N TRP A 154 7.16 3.56 -0.75
CA TRP A 154 8.35 4.10 -1.41
C TRP A 154 7.99 5.28 -2.30
N ARG A 155 8.71 6.39 -2.16
CA ARG A 155 8.60 7.59 -3.00
C ARG A 155 10.00 8.17 -3.20
N ALA A 156 10.19 8.89 -4.29
CA ALA A 156 11.42 9.64 -4.48
C ALA A 156 11.49 10.75 -3.42
N GLU A 157 12.63 10.85 -2.74
CA GLU A 157 12.93 11.97 -1.86
C GLU A 157 13.26 13.21 -2.71
N LYS A 158 12.87 14.40 -2.24
CA LYS A 158 13.03 15.66 -2.97
C LYS A 158 14.40 16.30 -2.76
#